data_AF-X1DJ47-F1
#
_entry.id   AF-X1DJ47-F1
#
_cell.length_a   1.000
_cell.length_b   1.000
_cell.length_c   1.000
_cell.angle_alpha   90.00
_cell.angle_beta   90.00
_cell.angle_gamma   90.00
#
_symmetry.space_group_name_H-M   'P 1'
#
loop_
_entity.id
_entity.type
_entity.pdbx_description
1 polymer ?
#
loop_
_entity_poly.entity_id
_entity_poly.type
_entity_poly.pdbx_seq_one_letter_code
_entity_poly.pdbx_strand_id
1 'polypeptide(L)'
;MKFDFATDNLDVIDATLLAYGLLDSAPTNMAVSRSPDSAIWVVRTDGVMPTFTYEPKEEVQGWGRQIFGNSSAVETPTGEVQSVGVIHGSAEDEIWVNVKRTIDSTDVYYTELFAPRSWGDDIEDAKFVDSLVTYDGAASSAMTGGLHLKGETVSVFADGEVFDDAVVSGTGTFTLKKATVTTTASVVQFGLPYTMKVKSMRIAVPQA
;
A
#
# COMPACT_ATOMS: atom_id res chain seq x y z
N MET A 1 -0.69 10.56 23.84
CA MET A 1 -0.51 11.10 25.21
C MET A 1 -0.53 12.60 25.13
N LYS A 2 -1.27 13.26 26.01
CA LYS A 2 -1.36 14.73 26.08
C LYS A 2 -0.84 15.16 27.45
N PHE A 3 0.07 16.13 27.48
CA PHE A 3 0.55 16.68 28.74
C PHE A 3 -0.52 17.62 29.33
N ASP A 4 -0.90 17.38 30.58
CA ASP A 4 -1.77 18.24 31.36
C ASP A 4 -0.95 19.07 32.36
N PHE A 5 -0.91 20.37 32.13
CA PHE A 5 -0.15 21.32 32.94
C PHE A 5 -0.74 21.49 34.35
N ALA A 6 -2.04 21.29 34.54
CA ALA A 6 -2.68 21.48 35.84
C ALA A 6 -2.32 20.38 36.84
N THR A 7 -2.16 19.15 36.33
CA THR A 7 -1.86 17.97 37.15
C THR A 7 -0.40 17.50 37.03
N ASP A 8 0.41 18.17 36.22
CA ASP A 8 1.80 17.79 35.88
C ASP A 8 1.90 16.31 35.48
N ASN A 9 0.95 15.86 34.66
CA ASN A 9 0.79 14.46 34.30
C ASN A 9 0.52 14.27 32.80
N LEU A 10 0.72 13.06 32.31
CA LEU A 10 0.34 12.65 30.96
C LEU A 10 -1.04 12.00 30.98
N ASP A 11 -1.99 12.65 30.34
CA ASP A 11 -3.28 12.05 30.04
C ASP A 11 -3.16 11.12 28.82
N VAL A 12 -3.74 9.93 28.95
CA VAL A 12 -3.61 8.84 27.98
C VAL A 12 -5.01 8.46 27.50
N ILE A 13 -5.21 8.57 26.20
CA ILE A 13 -6.41 8.10 25.53
C ILE A 13 -6.09 6.76 24.88
N ASP A 14 -6.98 5.79 25.06
CA ASP A 14 -6.91 4.50 24.39
C ASP A 14 -7.32 4.65 22.92
N ALA A 15 -6.33 4.67 22.04
CA ALA A 15 -6.54 4.74 20.59
C ALA A 15 -7.16 3.45 19.99
N THR A 16 -7.19 2.35 20.74
CA THR A 16 -7.75 1.06 20.30
C THR A 16 -9.18 0.82 20.78
N LEU A 17 -9.77 1.77 21.50
CA LEU A 17 -11.10 1.65 22.11
C LEU A 17 -12.20 1.19 21.12
N LEU A 18 -12.17 1.70 19.88
CA LEU A 18 -13.14 1.37 18.83
C LEU A 18 -12.70 0.21 17.93
N ALA A 19 -11.50 -0.33 18.14
CA ALA A 19 -10.87 -1.35 17.31
C ALA A 19 -10.27 -2.46 18.18
N TYR A 20 -11.07 -2.99 19.10
CA TYR A 20 -10.67 -4.08 19.98
C TYR A 20 -10.26 -5.31 19.14
N GLY A 21 -9.07 -5.86 19.40
CA GLY A 21 -8.47 -6.96 18.63
C GLY A 21 -7.55 -6.54 17.47
N LEU A 22 -7.39 -5.24 17.20
CA LEU A 22 -6.47 -4.78 16.15
C LEU A 22 -5.01 -5.19 16.42
N LEU A 23 -4.62 -5.25 17.69
CA LEU A 23 -3.28 -5.61 18.15
C LEU A 23 -3.25 -6.97 18.87
N ASP A 24 -4.18 -7.89 18.54
CA ASP A 24 -4.11 -9.28 19.03
C ASP A 24 -2.80 -9.96 18.60
N SER A 25 -2.36 -9.66 17.38
CA SER A 25 -0.99 -9.92 16.93
C SER A 25 -0.07 -8.82 17.45
N ALA A 26 1.02 -9.21 18.12
CA ALA A 26 1.89 -8.27 18.81
C ALA A 26 2.56 -7.29 17.84
N PRO A 27 2.65 -5.99 18.18
CA PRO A 27 3.41 -5.03 17.40
C PRO A 27 4.91 -5.28 17.53
N THR A 28 5.64 -5.25 16.43
CA THR A 28 7.10 -5.47 16.38
C THR A 28 7.88 -4.20 16.04
N ASN A 29 7.27 -3.31 15.24
CA ASN A 29 7.90 -2.09 14.79
C ASN A 29 6.85 -1.01 14.53
N MET A 30 7.23 0.26 14.70
CA MET A 30 6.35 1.41 14.49
C MET A 30 7.13 2.55 13.87
N ALA A 31 6.47 3.34 13.03
CA ALA A 31 6.99 4.58 12.49
C ALA A 31 5.87 5.63 12.40
N VAL A 32 6.23 6.91 12.28
CA VAL A 32 5.27 8.01 12.23
C VAL A 32 5.61 8.89 11.03
N SER A 33 4.63 9.11 10.16
CA SER A 33 4.65 10.16 9.14
C SER A 33 3.81 11.34 9.62
N ARG A 34 4.22 12.54 9.25
CA ARG A 34 3.58 13.82 9.59
C ARG A 34 3.17 14.62 8.37
N SER A 35 3.78 14.37 7.22
CA SER A 35 3.45 15.01 5.94
C SER A 35 3.15 13.95 4.88
N PRO A 36 2.07 14.09 4.06
CA PRO A 36 1.14 15.21 4.05
C PRO A 36 0.12 15.16 5.20
N ASP A 37 -0.23 13.95 5.66
CA ASP A 37 -1.11 13.72 6.80
C ASP A 37 -0.39 12.95 7.90
N SER A 38 -0.74 13.24 9.15
CA SER A 38 -0.22 12.54 10.32
C SER A 38 -0.77 11.12 10.43
N ALA A 39 0.12 10.13 10.32
CA ALA A 39 -0.21 8.72 10.43
C ALA A 39 0.83 7.94 11.24
N ILE A 40 0.35 6.99 12.04
CA ILE A 40 1.18 6.02 12.76
C ILE A 40 1.08 4.69 12.03
N TRP A 41 2.23 4.14 11.67
CA TRP A 41 2.39 2.86 11.00
C TRP A 41 2.82 1.84 12.04
N VAL A 42 2.12 0.71 12.14
CA VAL A 42 2.43 -0.35 13.10
C VAL A 42 2.59 -1.64 12.34
N VAL A 43 3.72 -2.33 12.52
CA VAL A 43 3.95 -3.67 11.97
C VAL A 43 3.65 -4.68 13.06
N ARG A 44 2.91 -5.74 12.71
CA ARG A 44 2.58 -6.84 13.61
C ARG A 44 3.37 -8.10 13.27
N THR A 45 3.46 -9.03 14.22
CA THR A 45 4.10 -10.36 14.03
C THR A 45 3.48 -11.21 12.92
N ASP A 46 2.25 -10.92 12.50
CA ASP A 46 1.54 -11.64 11.44
C ASP A 46 1.71 -10.99 10.05
N GLY A 47 2.60 -10.01 9.91
CA GLY A 47 2.93 -9.38 8.64
C GLY A 47 1.93 -8.32 8.17
N VAL A 48 0.81 -8.12 8.87
CA VAL A 48 -0.13 -7.03 8.58
C VAL A 48 0.39 -5.73 9.19
N MET A 49 0.17 -4.62 8.48
CA MET A 49 0.58 -3.28 8.93
C MET A 49 -0.64 -2.38 9.16
N PRO A 50 -1.20 -2.33 10.38
CA PRO A 50 -2.19 -1.32 10.74
C PRO A 50 -1.68 0.11 10.61
N THR A 51 -2.56 1.00 10.18
CA THR A 51 -2.27 2.44 10.00
C THR A 51 -3.29 3.25 10.77
N PHE A 52 -2.82 4.16 11.63
CA PHE A 52 -3.67 5.05 12.40
C PHE A 52 -3.50 6.47 11.89
N THR A 53 -4.53 7.00 11.21
CA THR A 53 -4.60 8.44 10.93
C THR A 53 -4.96 9.14 12.22
N TYR A 54 -4.20 10.19 12.56
CA TYR A 54 -4.39 10.93 13.81
C TYR A 54 -4.14 12.42 13.60
N GLU A 55 -5.24 13.18 13.52
CA GLU A 55 -5.23 14.63 13.50
C GLU A 55 -6.17 15.17 14.58
N PRO A 56 -5.66 15.41 15.81
CA PRO A 56 -6.50 15.80 16.93
C PRO A 56 -7.08 17.22 16.80
N LYS A 57 -6.47 18.11 16.01
CA LYS A 57 -7.02 19.48 15.82
C LYS A 57 -8.30 19.47 14.99
N GLU A 58 -8.41 18.51 14.08
CA GLU A 58 -9.57 18.35 13.19
C GLU A 58 -10.53 17.26 13.70
N GLU A 59 -10.29 16.73 14.90
CA GLU A 59 -11.06 15.61 15.48
C GLU A 59 -11.12 14.36 14.58
N VAL A 60 -10.08 14.13 13.76
CA VAL A 60 -9.99 13.00 12.84
C VAL A 60 -9.10 11.91 13.44
N GLN A 61 -9.67 10.73 13.64
CA GLN A 61 -8.92 9.52 13.98
C GLN A 61 -9.55 8.29 13.34
N GLY A 62 -8.71 7.36 12.88
CA GLY A 62 -9.20 6.14 12.24
C GLY A 62 -8.12 5.12 12.00
N TRP A 63 -8.48 3.85 12.16
CA TRP A 63 -7.61 2.72 11.86
C TRP A 63 -7.94 2.12 10.48
N GLY A 64 -6.89 1.88 9.71
CA GLY A 64 -6.88 1.04 8.52
C GLY A 64 -5.92 -0.14 8.70
N ARG A 65 -5.99 -1.11 7.79
CA ARG A 65 -5.03 -2.22 7.72
C ARG A 65 -4.45 -2.27 6.31
N GLN A 66 -3.13 -2.27 6.21
CA GLN A 66 -2.42 -2.58 4.98
C GLN A 66 -2.06 -4.06 5.01
N ILE A 67 -2.57 -4.80 4.02
CA ILE A 67 -2.37 -6.25 3.88
C ILE A 67 -1.76 -6.48 2.51
N PHE A 68 -0.49 -6.87 2.49
CA PHE A 68 0.27 -7.04 1.25
C PHE A 68 -0.03 -8.39 0.61
N GLY A 69 -0.24 -8.39 -0.71
CA GLY A 69 -0.54 -9.61 -1.46
C GLY A 69 -1.93 -10.21 -1.16
N ASN A 70 -2.94 -9.35 -1.03
CA ASN A 70 -4.32 -9.76 -0.74
C ASN A 70 -4.92 -10.57 -1.90
N SER A 71 -5.25 -11.84 -1.65
CA SER A 71 -6.05 -12.67 -2.55
C SER A 71 -7.54 -12.31 -2.41
N SER A 72 -8.27 -12.23 -3.52
CA SER A 72 -9.67 -11.79 -3.64
C SER A 72 -10.67 -12.38 -2.62
N ALA A 73 -10.36 -13.53 -1.98
CA ALA A 73 -11.29 -14.25 -1.11
C ALA A 73 -10.97 -14.23 0.41
N VAL A 74 -9.73 -13.95 0.84
CA VAL A 74 -9.33 -14.10 2.25
C VAL A 74 -8.36 -12.99 2.65
N GLU A 75 -8.55 -12.40 3.83
CA GLU A 75 -7.60 -11.47 4.50
C GLU A 75 -6.31 -12.20 4.94
N THR A 76 -5.81 -13.13 4.13
CA THR A 76 -4.56 -13.83 4.39
C THR A 76 -3.45 -13.02 3.73
N PRO A 77 -2.51 -12.46 4.50
CA PRO A 77 -1.34 -11.81 3.92
C PRO A 77 -0.52 -12.86 3.17
N THR A 78 -0.19 -12.58 1.91
CA THR A 78 0.84 -13.36 1.18
C THR A 78 2.17 -12.60 1.10
N GLY A 79 2.13 -11.29 1.35
CA GLY A 79 3.29 -10.48 1.72
C GLY A 79 3.26 -10.14 3.21
N GLU A 80 4.37 -10.37 3.89
CA GLU A 80 4.54 -10.08 5.31
C GLU A 80 5.42 -8.85 5.50
N VAL A 81 4.88 -7.76 6.04
CA VAL A 81 5.66 -6.58 6.40
C VAL A 81 6.57 -6.92 7.57
N GLN A 82 7.88 -6.76 7.40
CA GLN A 82 8.90 -7.04 8.40
C GLN A 82 9.27 -5.80 9.20
N SER A 83 9.30 -4.64 8.56
CA SER A 83 9.65 -3.36 9.17
C SER A 83 9.13 -2.19 8.35
N VAL A 84 8.94 -1.05 9.01
CA VAL A 84 8.61 0.24 8.42
C VAL A 84 9.58 1.30 8.93
N GLY A 85 10.02 2.17 8.03
CA GLY A 85 10.81 3.36 8.34
C GLY A 85 10.18 4.56 7.66
N VAL A 86 10.20 5.71 8.34
CA VAL A 86 9.77 6.98 7.76
C VAL A 86 10.96 7.92 7.70
N ILE A 87 11.20 8.48 6.52
CA ILE A 87 12.24 9.48 6.27
C ILE A 87 11.55 10.78 5.89
N HIS A 88 12.05 11.90 6.39
CA HIS A 88 11.53 13.20 5.98
C HIS A 88 11.98 13.51 4.56
N GLY A 89 11.05 13.49 3.61
CA GLY A 89 11.30 13.82 2.21
C GLY A 89 11.20 15.32 1.94
N SER A 90 11.38 15.70 0.68
CA SER A 90 11.35 17.11 0.25
C SER A 90 9.95 17.69 0.08
N ALA A 91 9.00 16.87 -0.41
CA ALA A 91 7.61 17.26 -0.62
C ALA A 91 6.68 16.68 0.46
N GLU A 92 6.87 15.41 0.81
CA GLU A 92 6.17 14.69 1.87
C GLU A 92 7.07 13.64 2.51
N ASP A 93 6.63 13.03 3.61
CA ASP A 93 7.42 12.00 4.28
C ASP A 93 7.41 10.70 3.47
N GLU A 94 8.59 10.09 3.33
CA GLU A 94 8.80 8.86 2.59
C GLU A 94 8.60 7.66 3.51
N ILE A 95 7.62 6.82 3.20
CA ILE A 95 7.32 5.59 3.95
C ILE A 95 8.00 4.42 3.25
N TRP A 96 9.03 3.89 3.88
CA TRP A 96 9.79 2.75 3.43
C TRP A 96 9.34 1.50 4.19
N VAL A 97 8.98 0.45 3.47
CA VAL A 97 8.59 -0.85 4.05
C VAL A 97 9.50 -1.95 3.57
N ASN A 98 9.84 -2.88 4.44
CA ASN A 98 10.44 -4.15 4.05
C ASN A 98 9.35 -5.22 4.07
N VAL A 99 9.15 -5.90 2.94
CA VAL A 99 8.08 -6.88 2.77
C VAL A 99 8.70 -8.19 2.31
N LYS A 100 8.48 -9.24 3.10
CA LYS A 100 8.79 -10.61 2.70
C LYS A 100 7.67 -11.13 1.79
N ARG A 101 8.04 -11.72 0.65
CA ARG A 101 7.12 -12.39 -0.26
C ARG A 101 7.70 -13.73 -0.68
N THR A 102 6.86 -14.61 -1.22
CA THR A 102 7.29 -15.80 -1.94
C THR A 102 7.06 -15.53 -3.43
N ILE A 103 8.13 -15.44 -4.21
CA ILE A 103 8.11 -15.20 -5.67
C ILE A 103 8.89 -16.32 -6.34
N ASP A 104 8.33 -16.94 -7.38
CA ASP A 104 8.96 -18.08 -8.08
C ASP A 104 9.44 -19.17 -7.11
N SER A 105 8.60 -19.53 -6.14
CA SER A 105 8.88 -20.50 -5.07
C SER A 105 10.06 -20.15 -4.13
N THR A 106 10.53 -18.91 -4.14
CA THR A 106 11.64 -18.44 -3.30
C THR A 106 11.19 -17.31 -2.39
N ASP A 107 11.58 -17.35 -1.12
CA ASP A 107 11.39 -16.25 -0.19
C ASP A 107 12.33 -15.09 -0.56
N VAL A 108 11.74 -13.93 -0.78
CA VAL A 108 12.40 -12.69 -1.19
C VAL A 108 11.98 -11.56 -0.27
N TYR A 109 12.86 -10.58 -0.09
CA TYR A 109 12.63 -9.42 0.77
C TYR A 109 12.77 -8.15 -0.07
N TYR A 110 11.67 -7.43 -0.23
CA TYR A 110 11.64 -6.20 -1.00
C TYR A 110 11.60 -5.00 -0.08
N THR A 111 12.46 -4.04 -0.37
CA THR A 111 12.39 -2.72 0.22
C THR A 111 11.60 -1.84 -0.75
N GLU A 112 10.43 -1.40 -0.32
CA GLU A 112 9.48 -0.67 -1.15
C GLU A 112 9.22 0.71 -0.54
N LEU A 113 9.08 1.70 -1.41
CA LEU A 113 8.69 3.06 -1.07
C LEU A 113 7.23 3.24 -1.46
N PHE A 114 6.40 3.72 -0.54
CA PHE A 114 5.04 4.13 -0.88
C PHE A 114 5.12 5.28 -1.89
N ALA A 115 4.36 5.16 -2.97
CA ALA A 115 4.27 6.21 -3.96
C ALA A 115 3.74 7.50 -3.33
N PRO A 116 4.25 8.67 -3.77
CA PRO A 116 3.73 9.92 -3.25
C PRO A 116 2.23 10.06 -3.48
N ARG A 117 1.53 10.72 -2.56
CA ARG A 117 0.08 10.92 -2.67
C ARG A 117 -0.29 11.84 -3.83
N SER A 118 0.58 12.79 -4.16
CA SER A 118 0.43 13.64 -5.34
C SER A 118 1.29 13.08 -6.47
N TRP A 119 0.64 12.64 -7.55
CA TRP A 119 1.29 12.22 -8.80
C TRP A 119 1.27 13.32 -9.88
N GLY A 120 0.98 14.57 -9.49
CA GLY A 120 0.88 15.68 -10.44
C GLY A 120 -0.45 15.72 -11.19
N ASP A 121 -0.42 16.32 -12.39
CA ASP A 121 -1.61 16.53 -13.23
C ASP A 121 -1.81 15.43 -14.29
N ASP A 122 -0.77 14.65 -14.57
CA ASP A 122 -0.77 13.60 -15.58
C ASP A 122 -1.33 12.30 -14.98
N ILE A 123 -2.36 11.75 -15.62
CA ILE A 123 -3.07 10.58 -15.10
C ILE A 123 -2.22 9.31 -15.22
N GLU A 124 -1.28 9.30 -16.16
CA GLU A 124 -0.33 8.23 -16.46
C GLU A 124 0.65 7.95 -15.30
N ASP A 125 0.83 8.93 -14.41
CA ASP A 125 1.71 8.84 -13.23
C ASP A 125 1.02 8.25 -11.99
N ALA A 126 -0.25 7.85 -12.12
CA ALA A 126 -1.00 7.20 -11.05
C ALA A 126 -0.41 5.82 -10.66
N LYS A 127 0.02 5.68 -9.40
CA LYS A 127 0.67 4.47 -8.87
C LYS A 127 -0.20 3.78 -7.83
N PHE A 128 -0.96 2.77 -8.26
CA PHE A 128 -1.92 2.05 -7.42
C PHE A 128 -1.79 0.52 -7.54
N VAL A 129 -0.57 0.02 -7.42
CA VAL A 129 -0.25 -1.42 -7.32
C VAL A 129 0.94 -1.61 -6.38
N ASP A 130 1.08 -2.80 -5.81
CA ASP A 130 2.17 -3.15 -4.91
C ASP A 130 3.43 -3.53 -5.72
N SER A 131 4.63 -3.30 -5.17
CA SER A 131 5.91 -3.67 -5.80
C SER A 131 6.05 -3.16 -7.26
N LEU A 132 5.56 -1.94 -7.48
CA LEU A 132 5.37 -1.32 -8.79
C LEU A 132 6.69 -1.11 -9.56
N VAL A 133 6.59 -1.23 -10.89
CA VAL A 133 7.56 -0.74 -11.87
C VAL A 133 6.91 0.31 -12.76
N THR A 134 7.64 1.39 -13.00
CA THR A 134 7.30 2.39 -14.02
C THR A 134 8.17 2.16 -15.25
N TYR A 135 7.54 1.99 -16.40
CA TYR A 135 8.15 2.20 -17.71
C TYR A 135 7.73 3.58 -18.20
N ASP A 136 8.70 4.40 -18.59
CA ASP A 136 8.46 5.74 -19.15
C ASP A 136 9.45 5.94 -20.30
N GLY A 137 8.95 5.93 -21.54
CA GLY A 137 9.78 6.00 -22.73
C GLY A 137 9.01 5.91 -24.05
N ALA A 138 9.71 5.50 -25.11
CA ALA A 138 9.10 5.37 -26.43
C ALA A 138 8.04 4.26 -26.44
N ALA A 139 6.90 4.49 -27.10
CA ALA A 139 5.80 3.53 -27.14
C ALA A 139 6.27 2.10 -27.48
N SER A 140 6.04 1.17 -26.56
CA SER A 140 6.49 -0.23 -26.66
C SER A 140 5.38 -1.19 -26.26
N SER A 141 5.36 -2.38 -26.86
CA SER A 141 4.50 -3.49 -26.45
C SER A 141 5.26 -4.53 -25.63
N ALA A 142 6.58 -4.39 -25.49
CA ALA A 142 7.43 -5.28 -24.71
C ALA A 142 7.85 -4.57 -23.42
N MET A 143 7.19 -4.93 -22.32
CA MET A 143 7.50 -4.41 -21.00
C MET A 143 8.64 -5.21 -20.38
N THR A 144 9.55 -4.51 -19.69
CA THR A 144 10.76 -5.07 -19.07
C THR A 144 10.90 -4.54 -17.65
N GLY A 145 11.87 -5.06 -16.88
CA GLY A 145 12.15 -4.60 -15.52
C GLY A 145 11.35 -5.30 -14.42
N GLY A 146 10.47 -6.24 -14.77
CA GLY A 146 9.65 -6.99 -13.81
C GLY A 146 10.33 -8.22 -13.22
N LEU A 147 11.67 -8.32 -13.20
CA LEU A 147 12.35 -9.56 -12.80
C LEU A 147 12.03 -9.98 -11.35
N HIS A 148 11.80 -9.02 -10.45
CA HIS A 148 11.36 -9.26 -9.07
C HIS A 148 9.91 -9.75 -8.97
N LEU A 149 9.14 -9.72 -10.05
CA LEU A 149 7.77 -10.26 -10.11
C LEU A 149 7.67 -11.48 -11.03
N LYS A 150 8.80 -12.15 -11.28
CA LYS A 150 8.85 -13.33 -12.14
C LYS A 150 7.80 -14.36 -11.73
N GLY A 151 6.97 -14.78 -12.70
CA GLY A 151 5.94 -15.78 -12.51
C GLY A 151 4.64 -15.24 -11.92
N GLU A 152 4.63 -14.01 -11.42
CA GLU A 152 3.44 -13.39 -10.85
C GLU A 152 2.54 -12.76 -11.93
N THR A 153 1.25 -12.73 -11.62
CA THR A 153 0.27 -11.96 -12.38
C THR A 153 0.29 -10.52 -11.88
N VAL A 154 0.55 -9.58 -12.79
CA VAL A 154 0.57 -8.14 -12.53
C VAL A 154 -0.63 -7.47 -13.15
N SER A 155 -1.15 -6.46 -12.47
CA SER A 155 -2.10 -5.51 -13.05
C SER A 155 -1.35 -4.38 -13.73
N VAL A 156 -1.90 -3.92 -14.85
CA VAL A 156 -1.22 -3.00 -15.76
C VAL A 156 -2.10 -1.78 -16.00
N PHE A 157 -1.53 -0.61 -15.73
CA PHE A 157 -2.11 0.69 -16.03
C PHE A 157 -1.17 1.43 -16.98
N ALA A 158 -1.66 1.81 -18.16
CA ALA A 158 -0.81 2.33 -19.24
C ALA A 158 -1.52 3.47 -19.97
N ASP A 159 -0.77 4.56 -20.23
CA ASP A 159 -1.25 5.77 -20.92
C ASP A 159 -2.66 6.22 -20.43
N GLY A 160 -2.89 6.18 -19.11
CA GLY A 160 -4.13 6.65 -18.49
C GLY A 160 -5.29 5.64 -18.47
N GLU A 161 -5.07 4.42 -18.96
CA GLU A 161 -6.10 3.39 -19.07
C GLU A 161 -5.69 2.07 -18.42
N VAL A 162 -6.69 1.30 -17.99
CA VAL A 162 -6.49 -0.06 -17.48
C VAL A 162 -6.34 -1.03 -18.65
N PHE A 163 -5.26 -1.82 -18.61
CA PHE A 163 -4.93 -2.84 -19.60
C PHE A 163 -5.24 -4.24 -19.06
N ASP A 164 -5.05 -5.26 -19.89
CA ASP A 164 -5.22 -6.64 -19.44
C ASP A 164 -4.11 -6.99 -18.42
N ASP A 165 -4.46 -7.78 -17.40
CA ASP A 165 -3.46 -8.37 -16.51
C ASP A 165 -2.46 -9.23 -17.31
N ALA A 166 -1.20 -9.24 -16.87
CA ALA A 166 -0.13 -9.96 -17.55
C ALA A 166 0.65 -10.84 -16.58
N VAL A 167 1.16 -11.98 -17.06
CA VAL A 167 2.08 -12.81 -16.28
C VAL A 167 3.51 -12.44 -16.66
N VAL A 168 4.33 -12.13 -15.67
CA VAL A 168 5.73 -11.78 -15.92
C VAL A 168 6.55 -13.04 -16.21
N SER A 169 7.25 -13.03 -17.34
CA SER A 169 8.05 -14.17 -17.78
C SER A 169 9.29 -14.41 -16.91
N GLY A 170 9.96 -15.54 -17.15
CA GLY A 170 11.23 -15.88 -16.50
C GLY A 170 12.35 -14.86 -16.69
N THR A 171 12.24 -14.00 -17.70
CA THR A 171 13.20 -12.92 -18.00
C THR A 171 12.75 -11.56 -17.47
N GLY A 172 11.65 -11.49 -16.70
CA GLY A 172 11.14 -10.22 -16.16
C GLY A 172 10.41 -9.37 -17.21
N THR A 173 9.83 -10.00 -18.23
CA THR A 173 9.18 -9.32 -19.36
C THR A 173 7.78 -9.84 -19.63
N PHE A 174 6.93 -9.01 -20.25
CA PHE A 174 5.63 -9.44 -20.76
C PHE A 174 5.21 -8.59 -21.97
N THR A 175 4.23 -9.08 -22.73
CA THR A 175 3.66 -8.34 -23.86
C THR A 175 2.41 -7.60 -23.42
N LEU A 176 2.41 -6.29 -23.65
CA LEU A 176 1.31 -5.40 -23.32
C LEU A 176 0.08 -5.68 -24.21
N LYS A 177 -1.09 -5.84 -23.58
CA LYS A 177 -2.35 -6.12 -24.27
C LYS A 177 -3.49 -5.30 -23.68
N LYS A 178 -4.41 -4.90 -24.54
CA LYS A 178 -5.68 -4.28 -24.16
C LYS A 178 -6.80 -4.99 -24.91
N ALA A 179 -7.80 -5.49 -24.19
CA ALA A 179 -8.89 -6.28 -24.77
C ALA A 179 -8.36 -7.43 -25.65
N THR A 180 -7.32 -8.12 -25.16
CA THR A 180 -6.60 -9.24 -25.79
C THR A 180 -5.74 -8.87 -27.02
N VAL A 181 -5.78 -7.61 -27.47
CA VAL A 181 -4.99 -7.13 -28.62
C VAL A 181 -3.66 -6.56 -28.14
N THR A 182 -2.56 -6.97 -28.78
CA THR A 182 -1.24 -6.39 -28.51
C THR A 182 -1.21 -4.94 -28.95
N THR A 183 -0.81 -4.06 -28.04
CA THR A 183 -0.74 -2.62 -28.27
C THR A 183 0.51 -2.05 -27.61
N THR A 184 0.88 -0.83 -27.96
CA THR A 184 2.03 -0.11 -27.42
C THR A 184 1.56 1.01 -26.49
N ALA A 185 2.32 1.30 -25.44
CA ALA A 185 2.12 2.46 -24.59
C ALA A 185 3.46 3.09 -24.22
N SER A 186 3.45 4.38 -23.87
CA SER A 186 4.66 5.16 -23.57
C SER A 186 4.96 5.18 -22.08
N VAL A 187 3.92 5.31 -21.26
CA VAL A 187 3.99 5.26 -19.79
C VAL A 187 3.20 4.07 -19.30
N VAL A 188 3.85 3.17 -18.57
CA VAL A 188 3.23 1.94 -18.03
C VAL A 188 3.61 1.76 -16.57
N GLN A 189 2.60 1.70 -15.71
CA GLN A 189 2.70 1.35 -14.31
C GLN A 189 2.21 -0.10 -14.17
N PHE A 190 3.06 -1.01 -13.67
CA PHE A 190 2.64 -2.40 -13.45
C PHE A 190 3.20 -2.96 -12.14
N GLY A 191 2.45 -3.85 -11.51
CA GLY A 191 2.80 -4.40 -10.20
C GLY A 191 1.77 -5.41 -9.70
N LEU A 192 1.95 -5.87 -8.48
CA LEU A 192 1.04 -6.83 -7.85
C LEU A 192 -0.30 -6.14 -7.53
N PRO A 193 -1.44 -6.75 -7.90
CA PRO A 193 -2.74 -6.19 -7.57
C PRO A 193 -3.00 -6.26 -6.06
N TYR A 194 -3.76 -5.29 -5.56
CA TYR A 194 -4.35 -5.34 -4.23
C TYR A 194 -5.86 -5.09 -4.31
N THR A 195 -6.57 -5.51 -3.26
CA THR A 195 -8.01 -5.32 -3.14
C THR A 195 -8.31 -4.32 -2.04
N MET A 196 -8.97 -3.21 -2.38
CA MET A 196 -9.53 -2.27 -1.40
C MET A 196 -10.83 -2.78 -0.82
N LYS A 197 -10.94 -2.78 0.50
CA LYS A 197 -12.17 -3.15 1.21
C LYS A 197 -12.56 -2.04 2.17
N VAL A 198 -13.79 -1.58 2.04
CA VAL A 198 -14.41 -0.63 2.96
C VAL A 198 -15.71 -1.23 3.44
N LYS A 199 -15.90 -1.26 4.76
CA LYS A 199 -17.15 -1.66 5.39
C LYS A 199 -17.71 -0.47 6.16
N SER A 200 -18.82 0.06 5.68
CA SER A 200 -19.53 1.12 6.38
C SER A 200 -20.21 0.60 7.64
N MET A 201 -20.56 1.53 8.53
CA MET A 201 -21.48 1.23 9.63
C MET A 201 -22.81 0.72 9.10
N ARG A 202 -23.49 -0.10 9.90
CA ARG A 202 -24.86 -0.51 9.60
C ARG A 202 -25.72 0.73 9.40
N ILE A 203 -26.46 0.76 8.29
CA ILE A 203 -27.42 1.84 8.05
C ILE A 203 -28.47 1.84 9.16
N ALA A 204 -28.60 2.97 9.85
CA ALA A 204 -29.64 3.21 10.83
C ALA A 204 -30.78 3.96 10.14
N VAL A 205 -31.96 3.34 10.07
CA VAL A 205 -33.18 4.03 9.69
C VAL A 205 -33.80 4.55 10.99
N PRO A 206 -34.13 5.85 11.11
CA PRO A 206 -34.84 6.35 12.28
C PRO A 206 -36.11 5.53 12.51
N GLN A 207 -36.33 5.05 13.73
CA GLN A 207 -37.63 4.48 14.07
C GLN A 207 -38.66 5.62 14.04
N ALA A 208 -39.76 5.40 13.32
CA ALA A 208 -40.88 6.33 13.21
C ALA A 208 -41.57 6.54 14.55
#